data_AF-A0A2H5W6Z6-F1
#
_entry.id   AF-A0A2H5W6Z6-F1
#
_cell.length_a   1.000
_cell.length_b   1.000
_cell.length_c   1.000
_cell.angle_alpha   90.00
_cell.angle_beta   90.00
_cell.angle_gamma   90.00
#
_symmetry.space_group_name_H-M   'P 1'
#
loop_
_entity.id
_entity.type
_entity.pdbx_description
1 polymer ?
#
loop_
_entity_poly.entity_id
_entity_poly.type
_entity_poly.pdbx_seq_one_letter_code
_entity_poly.pdbx_strand_id
1 'polypeptide(L)'
;MRPYSYRNSIDLSHSLWRRLGVMGVVAWLVGGSALAQERPAAETAELEKLRQQVQALQARVQAMEALLRQVEALAAQVQALQQVTDQIRQLLQQPTSPTVPAGPDQELERLKQEIQQATPPPPPPPAESTAAAPSSGALNLSKLNPEVTVTGDVLGRYTTPSGDSADGSDQPFVLREIEFGFVSMLDPYSRMKVFASWEDGEIHLEEAYVEWLALPGRLRLSVGRQFLQTGMLNRWHLHAFPQVDPPLAMQEYLGEEAQVAQTGVHAAWLLPRLWSSSGEVVVSLVAGDADGFRGNSLTRPAWLAYLNNYYDLSDSTFLEFGASTLWGLAEREPRLRHRIWNAFARFNWTPPERAKYRGLDVWLEVFLNRLEVLPTTLETPAAILPAPPVWQSRWGGFGFVEYRLDQRWLVGLRADYVQRMDEAGTTVWGLSPVLTFWQSEWVRLRLQYSYLRTGRMDRPTEHRVMFLLTWAAGPHKHENY
;
A
#
# COMPACT_ATOMS: atom_id res chain seq x y z
N MET A 1 17.24 63.87 32.86
CA MET A 1 18.04 63.87 31.62
C MET A 1 17.15 63.37 30.48
N ARG A 2 17.28 63.93 29.26
CA ARG A 2 16.52 63.47 28.07
C ARG A 2 17.24 62.32 27.34
N PRO A 3 16.54 61.55 26.48
CA PRO A 3 17.03 60.30 25.89
C PRO A 3 17.39 60.41 24.39
N TYR A 4 17.89 59.30 23.82
CA TYR A 4 17.94 58.97 22.38
C TYR A 4 17.62 57.47 22.25
N SER A 5 16.70 56.92 21.44
CA SER A 5 15.81 57.41 20.37
C SER A 5 16.44 57.66 18.97
N TYR A 6 16.30 56.69 18.06
CA TYR A 6 15.56 56.69 16.77
C TYR A 6 16.02 55.45 15.94
N ARG A 7 15.22 54.57 15.29
CA ARG A 7 14.03 54.60 14.37
C ARG A 7 14.40 54.59 12.87
N ASN A 8 13.57 53.87 12.09
CA ASN A 8 13.31 53.94 10.63
C ASN A 8 14.11 53.07 9.62
N SER A 9 13.48 51.95 9.18
CA SER A 9 12.80 51.74 7.87
C SER A 9 13.32 52.33 6.54
N ILE A 10 12.91 51.64 5.44
CA ILE A 10 12.98 51.91 3.97
C ILE A 10 14.10 51.07 3.31
N ASP A 11 13.91 50.03 2.49
CA ASP A 11 12.97 49.68 1.37
C ASP A 11 13.54 49.98 -0.04
N LEU A 12 13.16 49.13 -1.03
CA LEU A 12 13.36 49.21 -2.49
C LEU A 12 14.74 48.88 -3.16
N SER A 13 14.81 47.65 -3.70
CA SER A 13 15.06 47.25 -5.12
C SER A 13 16.20 47.82 -6.01
N HIS A 14 16.54 47.02 -7.05
CA HIS A 14 17.55 47.22 -8.12
C HIS A 14 19.04 47.02 -7.70
N SER A 15 19.95 46.48 -8.53
CA SER A 15 19.89 46.04 -9.94
C SER A 15 20.84 44.87 -10.25
N LEU A 16 20.44 43.96 -11.15
CA LEU A 16 21.33 43.00 -11.81
C LEU A 16 22.25 43.67 -12.88
N TRP A 17 23.31 42.94 -13.27
CA TRP A 17 24.13 43.08 -14.50
C TRP A 17 25.08 44.29 -14.69
N ARG A 18 26.38 44.04 -14.46
CA ARG A 18 27.52 44.54 -15.27
C ARG A 18 28.73 43.59 -15.09
N ARG A 19 28.91 42.63 -16.00
CA ARG A 19 29.95 42.62 -17.07
C ARG A 19 31.36 42.95 -16.53
N LEU A 20 32.23 41.94 -16.36
CA LEU A 20 33.09 41.29 -17.36
C LEU A 20 34.30 42.15 -17.83
N GLY A 21 35.50 41.63 -17.56
CA GLY A 21 36.74 41.95 -18.28
C GLY A 21 37.61 43.05 -17.68
N VAL A 22 38.84 42.70 -17.27
CA VAL A 22 40.05 42.77 -18.11
C VAL A 22 41.20 42.07 -17.38
N MET A 23 41.95 41.20 -18.08
CA MET A 23 43.22 40.66 -17.59
C MET A 23 44.38 41.60 -17.91
N GLY A 24 45.24 41.81 -16.91
CA GLY A 24 46.70 41.89 -17.06
C GLY A 24 47.31 43.13 -17.72
N VAL A 25 48.38 43.64 -17.09
CA VAL A 25 49.66 44.01 -17.74
C VAL A 25 50.73 44.15 -16.64
N VAL A 26 51.78 43.31 -16.76
CA VAL A 26 53.22 43.60 -16.53
C VAL A 26 53.56 44.54 -15.35
N ALA A 27 53.97 44.06 -14.18
CA ALA A 27 55.28 43.49 -13.86
C ALA A 27 56.49 44.41 -14.18
N TRP A 28 57.07 45.07 -13.17
CA TRP A 28 58.52 45.11 -12.88
C TRP A 28 58.82 46.04 -11.70
N LEU A 29 59.34 45.48 -10.61
CA LEU A 29 60.57 45.97 -9.98
C LEU A 29 61.10 44.89 -9.02
N VAL A 30 62.35 44.48 -9.24
CA VAL A 30 63.01 43.37 -8.57
C VAL A 30 63.84 43.88 -7.39
N GLY A 31 63.90 43.09 -6.31
CA GLY A 31 65.02 43.08 -5.37
C GLY A 31 64.68 43.50 -3.95
N GLY A 32 64.62 42.52 -3.02
CA GLY A 32 64.36 42.83 -1.61
C GLY A 32 64.07 41.62 -0.73
N SER A 33 65.01 40.67 -0.66
CA SER A 33 65.31 39.79 0.48
C SER A 33 64.17 39.21 1.35
N ALA A 34 64.09 37.88 1.33
CA ALA A 34 63.76 37.01 2.47
C ALA A 34 62.47 37.30 3.28
N LEU A 35 61.44 36.50 3.02
CA LEU A 35 60.92 35.56 4.02
C LEU A 35 60.22 34.40 3.27
N ALA A 36 60.62 33.17 3.57
CA ALA A 36 59.93 31.98 3.05
C ALA A 36 58.63 31.81 3.83
N GLN A 37 57.50 32.09 3.17
CA GLN A 37 56.17 31.82 3.73
C GLN A 37 55.57 30.65 2.94
N GLU A 38 55.69 29.46 3.50
CA GLU A 38 55.07 28.25 2.96
C GLU A 38 53.56 28.50 2.83
N ARG A 39 53.04 28.46 1.60
CA ARG A 39 51.59 28.35 1.42
C ARG A 39 51.18 26.97 1.96
N PRO A 40 50.18 26.89 2.85
CA PRO A 40 49.84 25.62 3.47
C PRO A 40 49.39 24.63 2.41
N ALA A 41 49.98 23.43 2.41
CA ALA A 41 49.68 22.36 1.43
C ALA A 41 48.18 21.99 1.38
N ALA A 42 47.42 22.36 2.42
CA ALA A 42 45.96 22.28 2.47
C ALA A 42 45.25 23.10 1.39
N GLU A 43 45.65 24.36 1.14
CA GLU A 43 44.97 25.22 0.12
C GLU A 43 45.13 24.64 -1.29
N THR A 44 46.32 24.10 -1.61
CA THR A 44 46.56 23.44 -2.90
C THR A 44 45.74 22.16 -3.05
N ALA A 45 45.59 21.37 -1.98
CA ALA A 45 44.80 20.15 -1.98
C ALA A 45 43.28 20.41 -2.10
N GLU A 46 42.76 21.45 -1.44
CA GLU A 46 41.36 21.87 -1.61
C GLU A 46 41.08 22.37 -3.02
N LEU A 47 42.00 23.12 -3.64
CA LEU A 47 41.82 23.63 -5.00
C LEU A 47 41.81 22.49 -6.05
N GLU A 48 42.61 21.44 -5.84
CA GLU A 48 42.58 20.23 -6.67
C GLU A 48 41.29 19.43 -6.47
N LYS A 49 40.84 19.25 -5.22
CA LYS A 49 39.57 18.59 -4.91
C LYS A 49 38.38 19.33 -5.52
N LEU A 50 38.38 20.66 -5.51
CA LEU A 50 37.34 21.48 -6.14
C LEU A 50 37.37 21.34 -7.67
N ARG A 51 38.56 21.30 -8.30
CA ARG A 51 38.69 21.04 -9.74
C ARG A 51 38.16 19.65 -10.13
N GLN A 52 38.46 18.62 -9.34
CA GLN A 52 37.92 17.27 -9.54
C GLN A 52 36.39 17.25 -9.42
N GLN A 53 35.82 17.95 -8.43
CA GLN A 53 34.36 18.08 -8.29
C GLN A 53 33.71 18.80 -9.49
N VAL A 54 34.32 19.88 -10.01
CA VAL A 54 33.82 20.59 -11.19
C VAL A 54 33.88 19.71 -12.45
N GLN A 55 34.97 18.95 -12.64
CA GLN A 55 35.09 18.00 -13.75
C GLN A 55 34.05 16.87 -13.65
N ALA A 56 33.82 16.33 -12.45
CA ALA A 56 32.77 15.34 -12.21
C ALA A 56 31.36 15.89 -12.49
N LEU A 57 31.10 17.15 -12.12
CA LEU A 57 29.84 17.83 -12.45
C LEU A 57 29.65 17.99 -13.96
N GLN A 58 30.69 18.42 -14.67
CA GLN A 58 30.67 18.57 -16.13
C GLN A 58 30.42 17.24 -16.85
N ALA A 59 31.07 16.16 -16.42
CA ALA A 59 30.82 14.82 -16.95
C ALA A 59 29.36 14.37 -16.69
N ARG A 60 28.80 14.68 -15.52
CA ARG A 60 27.40 14.35 -15.18
C ARG A 60 26.39 15.14 -16.01
N VAL A 61 26.68 16.40 -16.35
CA VAL A 61 25.86 17.21 -17.27
C VAL A 61 25.91 16.63 -18.69
N GLN A 62 27.09 16.27 -19.21
CA GLN A 62 27.23 15.64 -20.52
C GLN A 62 26.51 14.29 -20.61
N ALA A 63 26.54 13.49 -19.53
CA ALA A 63 25.77 12.25 -19.44
C ALA A 63 24.25 12.50 -19.46
N MET A 64 23.78 13.58 -18.80
CA MET A 64 22.37 13.98 -18.81
C MET A 64 21.92 14.44 -20.21
N GLU A 65 22.73 15.22 -20.93
CA GLU A 65 22.47 15.62 -22.31
C GLU A 65 22.42 14.42 -23.27
N ALA A 66 23.28 13.42 -23.07
CA ALA A 66 23.26 12.18 -23.84
C ALA A 66 21.99 11.36 -23.57
N LEU A 67 21.54 11.29 -22.31
CA LEU A 67 20.30 10.61 -21.91
C LEU A 67 19.06 11.30 -22.51
N LEU A 68 19.00 12.63 -22.49
CA LEU A 68 17.91 13.39 -23.11
C LEU A 68 17.80 13.10 -24.61
N ARG A 69 18.91 13.04 -25.34
CA ARG A 69 18.91 12.64 -26.76
C ARG A 69 18.46 11.20 -26.99
N GLN A 70 18.73 10.27 -26.07
CA GLN A 70 18.18 8.92 -26.14
C GLN A 70 16.66 8.89 -25.93
N VAL A 71 16.13 9.70 -25.00
CA VAL A 71 14.69 9.83 -24.77
C VAL A 71 13.98 10.44 -25.98
N GLU A 72 14.55 11.48 -26.61
CA GLU A 72 14.04 12.06 -27.85
C GLU A 72 14.03 11.04 -29.00
N ALA A 73 15.09 10.25 -29.17
CA ALA A 73 15.16 9.19 -30.18
C ALA A 73 14.13 8.08 -29.94
N LEU A 74 13.90 7.69 -28.68
CA LEU A 74 12.89 6.70 -28.30
C LEU A 74 11.47 7.22 -28.54
N ALA A 75 11.19 8.48 -28.22
CA ALA A 75 9.90 9.13 -28.50
C ALA A 75 9.60 9.14 -30.01
N ALA A 76 10.60 9.39 -30.86
CA ALA A 76 10.46 9.31 -32.31
C ALA A 76 10.14 7.88 -32.80
N GLN A 77 10.76 6.84 -32.20
CA GLN A 77 10.41 5.45 -32.51
C GLN A 77 8.97 5.09 -32.11
N VAL A 78 8.50 5.56 -30.95
CA VAL A 78 7.12 5.33 -30.50
C VAL A 78 6.11 5.98 -31.46
N GLN A 79 6.38 7.22 -31.92
CA GLN A 79 5.53 7.87 -32.93
C GLN A 79 5.51 7.11 -34.28
N ALA A 80 6.65 6.58 -34.72
CA ALA A 80 6.70 5.75 -35.94
C ALA A 80 5.87 4.45 -35.80
N LEU A 81 5.92 3.79 -34.64
CA LEU A 81 5.11 2.60 -34.35
C LEU A 81 3.60 2.90 -34.29
N GLN A 82 3.23 4.06 -33.74
CA GLN A 82 1.84 4.54 -33.75
C GLN A 82 1.33 4.77 -35.19
N GLN A 83 2.12 5.43 -36.04
CA GLN A 83 1.77 5.64 -37.45
C GLN A 83 1.57 4.31 -38.21
N VAL A 84 2.42 3.30 -37.97
CA VAL A 84 2.26 1.96 -38.56
C VAL A 84 0.97 1.29 -38.07
N THR A 85 0.64 1.45 -36.79
CA THR A 85 -0.58 0.88 -36.20
C THR A 85 -1.84 1.53 -36.77
N ASP A 86 -1.84 2.84 -36.98
CA ASP A 86 -2.96 3.55 -37.61
C ASP A 86 -3.09 3.25 -39.11
N GLN A 87 -1.98 3.05 -39.84
CA GLN A 87 -2.02 2.56 -41.22
C GLN A 87 -2.64 1.15 -41.30
N ILE A 88 -2.26 0.24 -40.41
CA ILE A 88 -2.86 -1.10 -40.34
C ILE A 88 -4.36 -1.01 -40.02
N ARG A 89 -4.75 -0.14 -39.07
CA ARG A 89 -6.17 0.12 -38.74
C ARG A 89 -6.95 0.66 -39.95
N GLN A 90 -6.37 1.57 -40.74
CA GLN A 90 -7.01 2.10 -41.95
C GLN A 90 -7.14 1.03 -43.05
N LEU A 91 -6.12 0.18 -43.24
CA LEU A 91 -6.18 -0.94 -44.20
C LEU A 91 -7.27 -1.97 -43.81
N LEU A 92 -7.45 -2.24 -42.52
CA LEU A 92 -8.52 -3.10 -42.00
C LEU A 92 -9.92 -2.46 -42.07
N GLN A 93 -10.02 -1.14 -42.30
CA GLN A 93 -11.28 -0.42 -42.43
C GLN A 93 -11.67 -0.11 -43.88
N GLN A 94 -10.86 -0.48 -44.88
CA GLN A 94 -11.26 -0.37 -46.29
C GLN A 94 -12.30 -1.46 -46.62
N PRO A 95 -13.52 -1.09 -47.07
CA PRO A 95 -14.49 -2.06 -47.54
C PRO A 95 -14.04 -2.61 -48.90
N THR A 96 -13.63 -3.87 -48.94
CA THR A 96 -13.40 -4.61 -50.18
C THR A 96 -14.72 -4.77 -50.94
N SER A 97 -14.97 -3.87 -51.88
CA SER A 97 -16.10 -3.96 -52.80
C SER A 97 -15.82 -5.05 -53.85
N PRO A 98 -16.57 -6.16 -53.90
CA PRO A 98 -16.38 -7.16 -54.94
C PRO A 98 -16.91 -6.61 -56.27
N THR A 99 -16.06 -6.59 -57.30
CA THR A 99 -16.49 -6.23 -58.65
C THR A 99 -16.90 -7.49 -59.41
N VAL A 100 -18.20 -7.77 -59.49
CA VAL A 100 -18.79 -8.78 -60.38
C VAL A 100 -20.01 -8.15 -61.06
N PRO A 101 -20.13 -8.19 -62.41
CA PRO A 101 -21.22 -7.55 -63.13
C PRO A 101 -22.55 -8.33 -63.03
N ALA A 102 -23.65 -7.61 -63.29
CA ALA A 102 -25.07 -8.01 -63.30
C ALA A 102 -25.40 -9.49 -63.63
N GLY A 103 -26.44 -10.11 -63.04
CA GLY A 103 -27.42 -9.62 -62.07
C GLY A 103 -28.62 -10.59 -61.92
N PRO A 104 -28.95 -11.17 -60.74
CA PRO A 104 -29.93 -12.27 -60.63
C PRO A 104 -31.41 -11.85 -60.47
N ASP A 105 -31.72 -10.58 -60.23
CA ASP A 105 -33.06 -10.16 -59.79
C ASP A 105 -34.17 -10.40 -60.84
N GLN A 106 -33.82 -10.45 -62.13
CA GLN A 106 -34.79 -10.80 -63.20
C GLN A 106 -35.15 -12.29 -63.24
N GLU A 107 -34.28 -13.15 -62.72
CA GLU A 107 -34.49 -14.60 -62.66
C GLU A 107 -35.29 -14.98 -61.41
N LEU A 108 -35.04 -14.26 -60.30
CA LEU A 108 -35.80 -14.39 -59.05
C LEU A 108 -37.28 -14.01 -59.21
N GLU A 109 -37.62 -12.95 -59.96
CA GLU A 109 -39.01 -12.57 -60.21
C GLU A 109 -39.76 -13.56 -61.13
N ARG A 110 -39.07 -14.22 -62.06
CA ARG A 110 -39.66 -15.32 -62.84
C ARG A 110 -40.01 -16.51 -61.94
N LEU A 111 -39.07 -16.95 -61.10
CA LEU A 111 -39.29 -18.07 -60.17
C LEU A 111 -40.40 -17.77 -59.15
N LYS A 112 -40.53 -16.53 -58.68
CA LYS A 112 -41.65 -16.11 -57.80
C LYS A 112 -43.03 -16.25 -58.47
N GLN A 113 -43.15 -15.88 -59.74
CA GLN A 113 -44.41 -16.00 -60.49
C GLN A 113 -44.79 -17.46 -60.76
N GLU A 114 -43.81 -18.33 -60.97
CA GLU A 114 -44.01 -19.76 -61.22
C GLU A 114 -44.44 -20.52 -59.95
N ILE A 115 -43.90 -20.14 -58.78
CA ILE A 115 -44.26 -20.72 -57.47
C ILE A 115 -45.67 -20.28 -57.01
N GLN A 116 -46.12 -19.06 -57.34
CA GLN A 116 -47.42 -18.54 -56.88
C GLN A 116 -48.65 -19.16 -57.56
N GLN A 117 -48.48 -19.94 -58.64
CA GLN A 117 -49.59 -20.61 -59.33
C GLN A 117 -49.87 -22.04 -58.84
N ALA A 118 -49.11 -22.55 -57.85
CA ALA A 118 -49.20 -23.93 -57.36
C ALA A 118 -49.64 -24.05 -55.87
N THR A 119 -50.89 -23.63 -55.60
CA THR A 119 -51.86 -24.12 -54.57
C THR A 119 -51.40 -24.50 -53.11
N PRO A 120 -52.06 -23.97 -52.04
CA PRO A 120 -51.78 -24.21 -50.59
C PRO A 120 -52.35 -25.56 -50.06
N PRO A 121 -52.26 -25.97 -48.76
CA PRO A 121 -51.84 -25.31 -47.48
C PRO A 121 -50.69 -26.11 -46.79
N PRO A 122 -50.45 -26.24 -45.43
CA PRO A 122 -51.04 -25.67 -44.18
C PRO A 122 -49.97 -25.05 -43.19
N PRO A 123 -50.28 -24.63 -41.93
CA PRO A 123 -49.29 -23.94 -41.07
C PRO A 123 -48.38 -24.89 -40.24
N PRO A 124 -47.11 -24.53 -39.98
CA PRO A 124 -46.16 -25.35 -39.24
C PRO A 124 -46.22 -25.17 -37.71
N PRO A 125 -45.78 -26.17 -36.91
CA PRO A 125 -45.73 -26.14 -35.44
C PRO A 125 -44.54 -25.31 -34.88
N PRO A 126 -44.48 -25.07 -33.56
CA PRO A 126 -43.41 -24.27 -32.94
C PRO A 126 -42.02 -24.92 -33.09
N ALA A 127 -41.02 -24.12 -33.44
CA ALA A 127 -39.65 -24.59 -33.60
C ALA A 127 -38.99 -24.92 -32.26
N GLU A 128 -38.39 -26.11 -32.15
CA GLU A 128 -37.55 -26.49 -31.03
C GLU A 128 -36.24 -25.68 -31.03
N SER A 129 -35.84 -25.19 -29.86
CA SER A 129 -34.57 -24.51 -29.67
C SER A 129 -33.42 -25.51 -29.74
N THR A 130 -32.72 -25.58 -30.88
CA THR A 130 -31.44 -26.28 -30.99
C THR A 130 -30.41 -25.64 -30.06
N ALA A 131 -30.08 -26.34 -28.97
CA ALA A 131 -29.05 -25.91 -28.05
C ALA A 131 -27.71 -25.79 -28.80
N ALA A 132 -27.13 -24.59 -28.81
CA ALA A 132 -25.81 -24.37 -29.37
C ALA A 132 -24.78 -25.23 -28.62
N ALA A 133 -23.99 -26.00 -29.36
CA ALA A 133 -22.88 -26.76 -28.79
C ALA A 133 -21.89 -25.81 -28.08
N PRO A 134 -21.31 -26.18 -26.93
CA PRO A 134 -20.37 -25.33 -26.22
C PRO A 134 -19.09 -25.17 -27.06
N SER A 135 -18.82 -23.95 -27.52
CA SER A 135 -17.63 -23.62 -28.30
C SER A 135 -16.37 -23.51 -27.41
N SER A 136 -15.89 -24.67 -26.94
CA SER A 136 -14.62 -24.81 -26.22
C SER A 136 -13.40 -24.67 -27.16
N GLY A 137 -13.30 -23.52 -27.86
CA GLY A 137 -12.32 -23.29 -28.91
C GLY A 137 -11.67 -21.89 -28.92
N ALA A 138 -12.26 -20.93 -28.22
CA ALA A 138 -11.61 -19.65 -27.95
C ALA A 138 -11.97 -19.20 -26.52
N LEU A 139 -11.04 -19.38 -25.59
CA LEU A 139 -11.01 -18.54 -24.40
C LEU A 139 -10.92 -17.09 -24.92
N ASN A 140 -11.98 -16.31 -24.67
CA ASN A 140 -12.00 -14.89 -25.01
C ASN A 140 -10.75 -14.26 -24.37
N LEU A 141 -9.75 -13.89 -25.18
CA LEU A 141 -8.38 -13.64 -24.69
C LEU A 141 -8.35 -12.52 -23.64
N SER A 142 -9.28 -11.58 -23.71
CA SER A 142 -9.50 -10.54 -22.69
C SER A 142 -9.84 -11.07 -21.29
N LYS A 143 -10.26 -12.34 -21.15
CA LYS A 143 -10.47 -13.05 -19.87
C LYS A 143 -9.22 -13.76 -19.33
N LEU A 144 -8.14 -13.82 -20.10
CA LEU A 144 -6.83 -14.32 -19.66
C LEU A 144 -5.89 -13.18 -19.23
N ASN A 145 -6.25 -11.94 -19.55
CA ASN A 145 -5.60 -10.77 -18.96
C ASN A 145 -5.90 -10.75 -17.45
N PRO A 146 -4.93 -10.36 -16.60
CA PRO A 146 -5.19 -10.15 -15.20
C PRO A 146 -6.24 -9.04 -15.01
N GLU A 147 -7.05 -9.21 -13.97
CA GLU A 147 -7.91 -8.16 -13.44
C GLU A 147 -7.02 -7.09 -12.81
N VAL A 148 -7.05 -5.89 -13.39
CA VAL A 148 -6.24 -4.73 -12.97
C VAL A 148 -7.13 -3.76 -12.19
N THR A 149 -6.66 -3.37 -11.01
CA THR A 149 -7.30 -2.39 -10.13
C THR A 149 -6.30 -1.31 -9.74
N VAL A 150 -6.76 -0.07 -9.67
CA VAL A 150 -6.03 1.05 -9.09
C VAL A 150 -6.83 1.58 -7.92
N THR A 151 -6.22 1.69 -6.75
CA THR A 151 -6.79 2.43 -5.62
C THR A 151 -5.92 3.62 -5.28
N GLY A 152 -6.46 4.63 -4.61
CA GLY A 152 -5.70 5.77 -4.14
C GLY A 152 -6.33 6.39 -2.90
N ASP A 153 -5.47 6.86 -2.00
CA ASP A 153 -5.88 7.27 -0.67
C ASP A 153 -5.25 8.62 -0.29
N VAL A 154 -6.10 9.65 -0.15
CA VAL A 154 -5.68 11.03 0.12
C VAL A 154 -6.05 11.39 1.55
N LEU A 155 -5.03 11.57 2.39
CA LEU A 155 -5.14 11.94 3.80
C LEU A 155 -4.98 13.46 3.97
N GLY A 156 -5.99 14.12 4.51
CA GLY A 156 -5.84 15.43 5.14
C GLY A 156 -5.62 15.27 6.65
N ARG A 157 -4.61 15.95 7.23
CA ARG A 157 -4.33 15.89 8.67
C ARG A 157 -4.13 17.29 9.26
N TYR A 158 -4.66 17.48 10.47
CA TYR A 158 -4.35 18.60 11.34
C TYR A 158 -4.10 18.08 12.76
N THR A 159 -2.90 18.29 13.27
CA THR A 159 -2.50 17.89 14.63
C THR A 159 -2.31 19.14 15.49
N THR A 160 -2.82 19.14 16.73
CA THR A 160 -2.48 20.22 17.68
C THR A 160 -0.99 20.17 18.01
N PRO A 161 -0.25 21.30 17.94
CA PRO A 161 1.16 21.32 18.28
C PRO A 161 1.44 20.83 19.71
N SER A 162 1.93 19.60 19.82
CA SER A 162 2.58 19.07 21.01
C SER A 162 4.07 19.41 20.95
N GLY A 163 4.76 19.40 22.10
CA GLY A 163 6.15 19.90 22.19
C GLY A 163 7.16 19.17 21.29
N ASP A 164 6.88 17.92 20.92
CA ASP A 164 7.72 17.10 20.04
C ASP A 164 7.34 17.25 18.55
N SER A 165 6.16 17.81 18.22
CA SER A 165 5.66 18.04 16.86
C SER A 165 5.84 19.50 16.40
N ALA A 166 6.85 20.19 16.94
CA ALA A 166 7.12 21.59 16.64
C ALA A 166 7.98 21.81 15.36
N ASP A 167 8.37 20.73 14.67
CA ASP A 167 8.96 20.84 13.34
C ASP A 167 7.85 20.98 12.29
N GLY A 168 7.98 21.95 11.39
CA GLY A 168 6.90 22.46 10.54
C GLY A 168 6.53 21.57 9.33
N SER A 169 6.64 20.25 9.49
CA SER A 169 6.54 19.25 8.41
C SER A 169 5.17 18.55 8.30
N ASP A 170 4.20 18.86 9.17
CA ASP A 170 2.85 18.29 9.10
C ASP A 170 2.12 18.82 7.85
N GLN A 171 2.34 18.15 6.71
CA GLN A 171 1.69 18.49 5.44
C GLN A 171 0.18 18.33 5.61
N PRO A 172 -0.63 19.38 5.35
CA PRO A 172 -2.06 19.33 5.65
C PRO A 172 -2.82 18.36 4.75
N PHE A 173 -2.23 17.99 3.61
CA PHE A 173 -2.71 16.95 2.70
C PHE A 173 -1.52 16.13 2.18
N VAL A 174 -1.65 14.81 2.26
CA VAL A 174 -0.69 13.81 1.79
C VAL A 174 -1.45 12.81 0.92
N LEU A 175 -0.92 12.50 -0.26
CA LEU A 175 -1.33 11.32 -1.01
C LEU A 175 -0.59 10.15 -0.37
N ARG A 176 -1.30 9.36 0.45
CA ARG A 176 -0.71 8.31 1.29
C ARG A 176 -0.22 7.15 0.42
N GLU A 177 -1.10 6.68 -0.46
CA GLU A 177 -0.90 5.47 -1.24
C GLU A 177 -1.57 5.63 -2.61
N ILE A 178 -0.94 5.11 -3.68
CA ILE A 178 -1.62 4.64 -4.88
C ILE A 178 -1.28 3.16 -5.09
N GLU A 179 -2.26 2.28 -4.95
CA GLU A 179 -2.07 0.83 -5.10
C GLU A 179 -2.42 0.37 -6.51
N PHE A 180 -1.62 -0.56 -7.05
CA PHE A 180 -1.87 -1.27 -8.29
C PHE A 180 -2.03 -2.77 -8.00
N GLY A 181 -3.27 -3.24 -8.03
CA GLY A 181 -3.63 -4.65 -7.84
C GLY A 181 -3.76 -5.39 -9.17
N PHE A 182 -3.08 -6.54 -9.27
CA PHE A 182 -3.13 -7.46 -10.41
C PHE A 182 -3.50 -8.86 -9.91
N VAL A 183 -4.69 -9.33 -10.29
CA VAL A 183 -5.21 -10.64 -9.88
C VAL A 183 -5.52 -11.48 -11.10
N SER A 184 -5.16 -12.76 -11.11
CA SER A 184 -5.54 -13.66 -12.21
C SER A 184 -5.69 -15.09 -11.74
N MET A 185 -6.71 -15.79 -12.26
CA MET A 185 -6.73 -17.25 -12.22
C MET A 185 -5.72 -17.77 -13.24
N LEU A 186 -4.73 -18.55 -12.79
CA LEU A 186 -3.75 -19.18 -13.68
C LEU A 186 -4.32 -20.47 -14.27
N ASP A 187 -5.09 -21.20 -13.47
CA ASP A 187 -5.82 -22.42 -13.83
C ASP A 187 -7.04 -22.60 -12.87
N PRO A 188 -7.90 -23.63 -13.03
CA PRO A 188 -9.07 -23.83 -12.16
C PRO A 188 -8.78 -24.07 -10.67
N TYR A 189 -7.52 -24.31 -10.30
CA TYR A 189 -7.05 -24.65 -8.97
C TYR A 189 -6.02 -23.66 -8.41
N SER A 190 -5.45 -22.77 -9.22
CA SER A 190 -4.45 -21.79 -8.77
C SER A 190 -4.69 -20.36 -9.26
N ARG A 191 -4.35 -19.38 -8.41
CA ARG A 191 -4.42 -17.95 -8.71
C ARG A 191 -3.13 -17.22 -8.35
N MET A 192 -2.89 -16.11 -9.03
CA MET A 192 -1.84 -15.14 -8.73
C MET A 192 -2.48 -13.88 -8.15
N LYS A 193 -1.84 -13.30 -7.13
CA LYS A 193 -2.10 -11.94 -6.63
C LYS A 193 -0.78 -11.18 -6.56
N VAL A 194 -0.76 -9.97 -7.12
CA VAL A 194 0.36 -9.01 -7.02
C VAL A 194 -0.21 -7.64 -6.70
N PHE A 195 0.27 -7.02 -5.63
CA PHE A 195 -0.09 -5.67 -5.20
C PHE A 195 1.19 -4.87 -5.01
N ALA A 196 1.27 -3.73 -5.69
CA ALA A 196 2.37 -2.78 -5.57
C ALA A 196 1.83 -1.38 -5.32
N SER A 197 2.31 -0.73 -4.27
CA SER A 197 1.94 0.63 -3.88
C SER A 197 2.99 1.63 -4.34
N TRP A 198 2.54 2.85 -4.63
CA TRP A 198 3.39 4.03 -4.81
C TRP A 198 3.19 4.95 -3.61
N GLU A 199 4.29 5.27 -2.93
CA GLU A 199 4.33 6.09 -1.71
C GLU A 199 5.60 6.96 -1.75
N ASP A 200 5.51 8.23 -1.34
CA ASP A 200 6.61 9.21 -1.24
C ASP A 200 7.58 9.33 -2.46
N GLY A 201 7.16 8.86 -3.64
CA GLY A 201 7.96 8.88 -4.87
C GLY A 201 8.61 7.54 -5.25
N GLU A 202 8.57 6.54 -4.37
CA GLU A 202 9.07 5.18 -4.61
C GLU A 202 7.92 4.19 -4.91
N ILE A 203 8.26 2.98 -5.36
CA ILE A 203 7.29 1.91 -5.62
C ILE A 203 7.68 0.73 -4.73
N HIS A 204 6.75 0.32 -3.87
CA HIS A 204 6.89 -0.77 -2.92
C HIS A 204 6.10 -1.98 -3.39
N LEU A 205 6.65 -3.18 -3.18
CA LEU A 205 5.96 -4.43 -3.48
C LEU A 205 5.38 -4.98 -2.18
N GLU A 206 4.08 -4.84 -2.00
CA GLU A 206 3.38 -5.30 -0.80
C GLU A 206 3.23 -6.82 -0.81
N GLU A 207 2.51 -7.31 -1.81
CA GLU A 207 2.20 -8.73 -1.98
C GLU A 207 2.57 -9.19 -3.40
N ALA A 208 3.13 -10.39 -3.50
CA ALA A 208 3.35 -11.09 -4.76
C ALA A 208 3.41 -12.59 -4.48
N TYR A 209 2.32 -13.29 -4.72
CA TYR A 209 2.20 -14.71 -4.41
C TYR A 209 1.31 -15.49 -5.40
N VAL A 210 1.56 -16.80 -5.44
CA VAL A 210 0.70 -17.79 -6.11
C VAL A 210 0.04 -18.65 -5.02
N GLU A 211 -1.25 -18.93 -5.19
CA GLU A 211 -2.08 -19.68 -4.24
C GLU A 211 -2.81 -20.83 -4.93
N TRP A 212 -2.64 -22.04 -4.42
CA TRP A 212 -3.42 -23.22 -4.77
C TRP A 212 -4.64 -23.32 -3.85
N LEU A 213 -5.84 -23.22 -4.44
CA LEU A 213 -7.10 -22.98 -3.74
C LEU A 213 -7.78 -24.24 -3.19
N ALA A 214 -7.52 -25.40 -3.80
CA ALA A 214 -8.30 -26.62 -3.58
C ALA A 214 -7.41 -27.88 -3.49
N LEU A 215 -6.41 -27.87 -2.61
CA LEU A 215 -5.60 -29.06 -2.35
C LEU A 215 -6.40 -30.11 -1.54
N PRO A 216 -6.07 -31.41 -1.69
CA PRO A 216 -6.71 -32.48 -0.93
C PRO A 216 -6.72 -32.21 0.58
N GLY A 217 -7.81 -32.56 1.26
CA GLY A 217 -7.96 -32.33 2.70
C GLY A 217 -8.48 -30.95 3.11
N ARG A 218 -8.99 -30.15 2.17
CA ARG A 218 -9.43 -28.74 2.36
C ARG A 218 -8.26 -27.81 2.71
N LEU A 219 -7.15 -28.06 2.05
CA LEU A 219 -5.93 -27.29 2.19
C LEU A 219 -5.81 -26.24 1.09
N ARG A 220 -5.22 -25.12 1.46
CA ARG A 220 -4.86 -24.02 0.58
C ARG A 220 -3.41 -23.67 0.86
N LEU A 221 -2.61 -23.53 -0.19
CA LEU A 221 -1.17 -23.29 -0.07
C LEU A 221 -0.82 -22.04 -0.86
N SER A 222 -0.14 -21.10 -0.23
CA SER A 222 0.32 -19.87 -0.86
C SER A 222 1.84 -19.75 -0.74
N VAL A 223 2.50 -19.34 -1.80
CA VAL A 223 3.97 -19.17 -1.85
C VAL A 223 4.30 -17.83 -2.49
N GLY A 224 5.07 -17.01 -1.78
CA GLY A 224 5.44 -15.65 -2.20
C GLY A 224 5.51 -14.67 -1.03
N ARG A 225 5.50 -13.37 -1.32
CA ARG A 225 5.36 -12.30 -0.31
C ARG A 225 3.87 -12.03 -0.10
N GLN A 226 3.41 -12.05 1.15
CA GLN A 226 2.04 -11.68 1.51
C GLN A 226 1.99 -11.09 2.91
N PHE A 227 0.91 -10.38 3.22
CA PHE A 227 0.64 -9.91 4.57
C PHE A 227 0.35 -11.06 5.54
N LEU A 228 1.05 -11.04 6.67
CA LEU A 228 0.91 -12.04 7.72
C LEU A 228 -0.45 -11.94 8.41
N GLN A 229 -1.04 -13.08 8.77
CA GLN A 229 -2.28 -13.12 9.54
C GLN A 229 -1.99 -12.94 11.04
N THR A 230 -1.49 -11.77 11.40
CA THR A 230 -1.24 -11.37 12.80
C THR A 230 -2.43 -10.54 13.26
N GLY A 231 -3.40 -11.18 13.90
CA GLY A 231 -4.71 -10.59 14.16
C GLY A 231 -5.59 -10.50 12.90
N MET A 232 -6.66 -9.70 12.97
CA MET A 232 -7.62 -9.58 11.86
C MET A 232 -7.16 -8.54 10.82
N LEU A 233 -6.67 -7.39 11.28
CA LEU A 233 -6.41 -6.23 10.43
C LEU A 233 -5.13 -6.32 9.59
N ASN A 234 -4.07 -6.98 10.07
CA ASN A 234 -2.76 -6.98 9.41
C ASN A 234 -2.77 -7.59 7.99
N ARG A 235 -3.84 -8.32 7.62
CA ARG A 235 -4.02 -8.90 6.28
C ARG A 235 -4.47 -7.88 5.23
N TRP A 236 -5.08 -6.76 5.64
CA TRP A 236 -5.71 -5.82 4.73
C TRP A 236 -4.70 -4.78 4.22
N HIS A 237 -4.91 -4.28 3.02
CA HIS A 237 -4.19 -3.11 2.50
C HIS A 237 -4.65 -1.84 3.23
N LEU A 238 -3.80 -0.81 3.26
CA LEU A 238 -4.00 0.36 4.11
C LEU A 238 -5.29 1.13 3.73
N HIS A 239 -5.57 1.22 2.44
CA HIS A 239 -6.82 1.74 1.89
C HIS A 239 -8.09 0.98 2.34
N ALA A 240 -7.99 -0.31 2.73
CA ALA A 240 -9.14 -1.14 3.12
C ALA A 240 -9.49 -1.02 4.62
N PHE A 241 -8.63 -0.42 5.44
CA PHE A 241 -8.82 -0.32 6.89
C PHE A 241 -10.17 0.33 7.26
N PRO A 242 -10.78 -0.05 8.39
CA PRO A 242 -12.07 0.52 8.86
C PRO A 242 -11.95 1.95 9.42
N GLN A 243 -10.76 2.37 9.88
CA GLN A 243 -10.48 3.73 10.37
C GLN A 243 -9.60 4.52 9.39
N VAL A 244 -9.18 5.74 9.76
CA VAL A 244 -8.27 6.55 8.93
C VAL A 244 -6.80 6.14 9.15
N ASP A 245 -6.39 6.01 10.41
CA ASP A 245 -5.10 5.46 10.82
C ASP A 245 -5.24 4.04 11.37
N PRO A 246 -4.17 3.22 11.37
CA PRO A 246 -4.15 1.96 12.10
C PRO A 246 -4.37 2.14 13.62
N PRO A 247 -4.84 1.11 14.35
CA PRO A 247 -4.88 1.14 15.81
C PRO A 247 -3.50 1.25 16.48
N LEU A 248 -3.39 1.94 17.62
CA LEU A 248 -2.09 2.27 18.25
C LEU A 248 -1.28 1.01 18.64
N ALA A 249 -1.96 -0.05 19.07
CA ALA A 249 -1.30 -1.29 19.46
C ALA A 249 -0.66 -2.02 18.26
N MET A 250 -1.17 -1.81 17.05
CA MET A 250 -0.54 -2.31 15.83
C MET A 250 0.66 -1.44 15.46
N GLN A 251 0.51 -0.11 15.46
CA GLN A 251 1.62 0.83 15.17
C GLN A 251 2.86 0.58 16.06
N GLU A 252 2.65 0.39 17.36
CA GLU A 252 3.75 0.20 18.33
C GLU A 252 4.39 -1.21 18.27
N TYR A 253 3.67 -2.25 17.82
CA TYR A 253 4.14 -3.65 17.91
C TYR A 253 4.45 -4.32 16.58
N LEU A 254 3.88 -3.83 15.48
CA LEU A 254 4.06 -4.37 14.12
C LEU A 254 4.91 -3.46 13.23
N GLY A 255 5.09 -2.18 13.60
CA GLY A 255 5.73 -1.14 12.78
C GLY A 255 4.76 0.01 12.52
N GLU A 256 5.25 1.18 12.11
CA GLU A 256 4.43 2.41 12.00
C GLU A 256 3.27 2.27 10.98
N GLU A 257 3.51 1.59 9.85
CA GLU A 257 2.52 1.19 8.85
C GLU A 257 1.48 0.18 9.41
N ALA A 258 1.79 -0.48 10.53
CA ALA A 258 0.96 -1.49 11.19
C ALA A 258 0.61 -2.71 10.30
N GLN A 259 1.40 -2.94 9.25
CA GLN A 259 1.26 -4.05 8.32
C GLN A 259 2.60 -4.81 8.20
N VAL A 260 2.58 -6.13 8.36
CA VAL A 260 3.78 -6.99 8.23
C VAL A 260 3.64 -7.93 7.04
N ALA A 261 4.26 -7.57 5.91
CA ALA A 261 4.42 -8.45 4.75
C ALA A 261 5.72 -9.25 4.85
N GLN A 262 5.66 -10.55 4.55
CA GLN A 262 6.83 -11.44 4.63
C GLN A 262 6.82 -12.47 3.49
N THR A 263 8.00 -12.87 3.03
CA THR A 263 8.17 -13.88 1.96
C THR A 263 8.30 -15.28 2.55
N GLY A 264 7.44 -16.20 2.10
CA GLY A 264 7.49 -17.59 2.58
C GLY A 264 6.45 -18.52 1.98
N VAL A 265 6.13 -19.54 2.78
CA VAL A 265 5.16 -20.60 2.47
C VAL A 265 4.09 -20.59 3.54
N HIS A 266 2.82 -20.52 3.11
CA HIS A 266 1.67 -20.32 3.97
C HIS A 266 0.65 -21.42 3.68
N ALA A 267 0.35 -22.24 4.68
CA ALA A 267 -0.63 -23.31 4.58
C ALA A 267 -1.86 -22.97 5.41
N ALA A 268 -3.00 -22.82 4.74
CA ALA A 268 -4.30 -22.61 5.36
C ALA A 268 -5.12 -23.90 5.29
N TRP A 269 -5.68 -24.31 6.43
CA TRP A 269 -6.50 -25.50 6.57
C TRP A 269 -7.88 -25.14 7.08
N LEU A 270 -8.90 -25.39 6.27
CA LEU A 270 -10.29 -25.28 6.68
C LEU A 270 -10.66 -26.51 7.51
N LEU A 271 -10.78 -26.32 8.82
CA LEU A 271 -11.12 -27.37 9.78
C LEU A 271 -12.49 -27.98 9.43
N PRO A 272 -12.69 -29.28 9.72
CA PRO A 272 -14.03 -29.85 9.85
C PRO A 272 -14.85 -29.08 10.90
N ARG A 273 -16.18 -29.15 10.81
CA ARG A 273 -17.09 -28.59 11.85
C ARG A 273 -16.98 -29.41 13.13
N LEU A 274 -16.02 -29.05 13.98
CA LEU A 274 -15.74 -29.71 15.26
C LEU A 274 -16.46 -29.02 16.42
N TRP A 275 -16.26 -27.71 16.58
CA TRP A 275 -16.86 -26.90 17.66
C TRP A 275 -17.43 -25.55 17.19
N SER A 276 -17.20 -25.17 15.93
CA SER A 276 -17.64 -23.91 15.30
C SER A 276 -18.35 -24.16 13.97
N SER A 277 -19.11 -23.17 13.47
CA SER A 277 -19.77 -23.23 12.14
C SER A 277 -18.75 -23.29 10.99
N SER A 278 -17.63 -22.58 11.17
CA SER A 278 -16.41 -22.68 10.34
C SER A 278 -15.18 -22.44 11.22
N GLY A 279 -14.03 -22.98 10.83
CA GLY A 279 -12.77 -22.74 11.52
C GLY A 279 -11.60 -22.85 10.55
N GLU A 280 -10.63 -21.95 10.65
CA GLU A 280 -9.43 -21.93 9.80
C GLU A 280 -8.19 -21.93 10.70
N VAL A 281 -7.21 -22.76 10.34
CA VAL A 281 -5.86 -22.72 10.90
C VAL A 281 -4.91 -22.34 9.78
N VAL A 282 -4.12 -21.29 9.99
CA VAL A 282 -3.07 -20.87 9.05
C VAL A 282 -1.71 -20.98 9.73
N VAL A 283 -0.80 -21.69 9.09
CA VAL A 283 0.60 -21.80 9.51
C VAL A 283 1.46 -21.20 8.41
N SER A 284 2.27 -20.21 8.75
CA SER A 284 3.22 -19.59 7.82
C SER A 284 4.65 -19.84 8.27
N LEU A 285 5.51 -20.22 7.32
CA LEU A 285 6.94 -20.32 7.47
C LEU A 285 7.58 -19.27 6.57
N VAL A 286 8.19 -18.23 7.16
CA VAL A 286 8.76 -17.11 6.40
C VAL A 286 10.26 -16.96 6.64
N ALA A 287 10.98 -16.65 5.57
CA ALA A 287 12.42 -16.50 5.56
C ALA A 287 12.80 -15.51 4.47
N GLY A 288 13.13 -14.28 4.87
CA GLY A 288 13.51 -13.19 3.97
C GLY A 288 13.84 -11.93 4.75
N ASP A 289 14.34 -10.93 4.03
CA ASP A 289 14.37 -9.56 4.52
C ASP A 289 13.04 -8.89 4.19
N ALA A 290 12.27 -8.62 5.23
CA ALA A 290 11.12 -7.73 5.22
C ALA A 290 10.89 -7.18 6.63
N ASP A 291 9.97 -6.24 6.70
CA ASP A 291 9.90 -5.21 7.73
C ASP A 291 9.43 -5.79 9.08
N GLY A 292 9.92 -5.21 10.19
CA GLY A 292 9.72 -5.71 11.57
C GLY A 292 10.50 -6.99 11.95
N PHE A 293 10.74 -7.90 10.99
CA PHE A 293 11.34 -9.22 11.23
C PHE A 293 12.50 -9.53 10.25
N ARG A 294 13.54 -8.69 10.28
CA ARG A 294 14.74 -8.82 9.43
C ARG A 294 15.70 -9.94 9.87
N GLY A 295 16.52 -10.43 8.94
CA GLY A 295 17.58 -11.40 9.21
C GLY A 295 17.11 -12.86 9.45
N ASN A 296 15.82 -13.16 9.28
CA ASN A 296 15.33 -14.53 9.28
C ASN A 296 15.85 -15.27 8.04
N SER A 297 16.22 -16.55 8.21
CA SER A 297 16.82 -17.38 7.14
C SER A 297 16.20 -18.77 7.15
N LEU A 298 16.46 -19.60 6.14
CA LEU A 298 16.01 -21.00 6.15
C LEU A 298 16.52 -21.80 7.38
N THR A 299 17.61 -21.36 8.03
CA THR A 299 18.12 -21.98 9.27
C THR A 299 17.46 -21.45 10.55
N ARG A 300 16.83 -20.27 10.47
CA ARG A 300 16.10 -19.59 11.55
C ARG A 300 14.93 -18.82 10.93
N PRO A 301 13.89 -19.53 10.45
CA PRO A 301 12.73 -18.88 9.85
C PRO A 301 11.85 -18.30 10.96
N ALA A 302 11.07 -17.28 10.62
CA ALA A 302 9.97 -16.85 11.46
C ALA A 302 8.74 -17.73 11.21
N TRP A 303 7.97 -17.95 12.27
CA TRP A 303 6.81 -18.82 12.29
C TRP A 303 5.58 -18.04 12.70
N LEU A 304 4.50 -18.17 11.94
CA LEU A 304 3.19 -17.68 12.32
C LEU A 304 2.23 -18.85 12.45
N ALA A 305 1.43 -18.83 13.52
CA ALA A 305 0.24 -19.66 13.65
C ALA A 305 -0.96 -18.76 13.94
N TYR A 306 -2.03 -18.90 13.15
CA TYR A 306 -3.30 -18.19 13.28
C TYR A 306 -4.42 -19.22 13.36
N LEU A 307 -5.34 -19.04 14.31
CA LEU A 307 -6.54 -19.85 14.48
C LEU A 307 -7.75 -18.92 14.52
N ASN A 308 -8.72 -19.18 13.66
CA ASN A 308 -9.99 -18.48 13.62
C ASN A 308 -11.18 -19.44 13.80
N ASN A 309 -12.21 -19.00 14.51
CA ASN A 309 -13.43 -19.74 14.79
C ASN A 309 -14.63 -18.83 14.52
N TYR A 310 -15.50 -19.24 13.60
CA TYR A 310 -16.67 -18.49 13.18
C TYR A 310 -17.96 -19.23 13.57
N TYR A 311 -18.91 -18.49 14.11
CA TYR A 311 -20.20 -18.97 14.63
C TYR A 311 -21.35 -18.16 14.04
N ASP A 312 -22.22 -18.83 13.30
CA ASP A 312 -23.54 -18.31 12.96
C ASP A 312 -24.43 -18.40 14.22
N LEU A 313 -24.76 -17.26 14.82
CA LEU A 313 -25.62 -17.21 16.01
C LEU A 313 -27.10 -17.05 15.64
N SER A 314 -27.38 -16.37 14.53
CA SER A 314 -28.71 -16.28 13.89
C SER A 314 -28.55 -15.84 12.44
N ASP A 315 -29.64 -15.85 11.66
CA ASP A 315 -29.71 -15.28 10.31
C ASP A 315 -29.28 -13.79 10.22
N SER A 316 -29.16 -13.11 11.37
CA SER A 316 -28.77 -11.70 11.47
C SER A 316 -27.50 -11.44 12.27
N THR A 317 -26.87 -12.47 12.86
CA THR A 317 -25.73 -12.29 13.77
C THR A 317 -24.68 -13.38 13.64
N PHE A 318 -23.42 -12.96 13.52
CA PHE A 318 -22.27 -13.86 13.64
C PHE A 318 -21.29 -13.39 14.71
N LEU A 319 -20.56 -14.36 15.25
CA LEU A 319 -19.43 -14.14 16.15
C LEU A 319 -18.21 -14.85 15.59
N GLU A 320 -17.12 -14.12 15.47
CA GLU A 320 -15.82 -14.59 15.06
C GLU A 320 -14.84 -14.36 16.20
N PHE A 321 -14.01 -15.33 16.54
CA PHE A 321 -12.93 -15.14 17.51
C PHE A 321 -11.76 -16.07 17.24
N GLY A 322 -10.58 -15.59 17.59
CA GLY A 322 -9.35 -16.29 17.29
C GLY A 322 -8.15 -15.74 18.02
N ALA A 323 -7.01 -16.33 17.68
CA ALA A 323 -5.73 -15.93 18.22
C ALA A 323 -4.64 -16.21 17.19
N SER A 324 -3.58 -15.41 17.24
CA SER A 324 -2.38 -15.66 16.45
C SER A 324 -1.12 -15.44 17.24
N THR A 325 -0.04 -16.08 16.82
CA THR A 325 1.29 -15.78 17.32
C THR A 325 2.30 -15.76 16.19
N LEU A 326 3.23 -14.80 16.28
CA LEU A 326 4.33 -14.60 15.36
C LEU A 326 5.64 -14.65 16.16
N TRP A 327 6.55 -15.54 15.78
CA TRP A 327 7.87 -15.70 16.41
C TRP A 327 8.98 -15.55 15.37
N GLY A 328 9.97 -14.71 15.63
CA GLY A 328 11.11 -14.53 14.73
C GLY A 328 12.28 -13.80 15.39
N LEU A 329 13.26 -13.40 14.56
CA LEU A 329 14.31 -12.46 14.94
C LEU A 329 13.79 -11.02 14.87
N ALA A 330 14.24 -10.18 15.80
CA ALA A 330 13.87 -8.78 15.89
C ALA A 330 14.67 -7.93 14.88
N GLU A 331 14.01 -6.99 14.20
CA GLU A 331 14.66 -6.07 13.27
C GLU A 331 15.85 -5.30 13.86
N ARG A 332 15.75 -4.83 15.11
CA ARG A 332 16.79 -3.99 15.74
C ARG A 332 18.14 -4.69 15.92
N GLU A 333 18.16 -6.02 16.03
CA GLU A 333 19.39 -6.80 16.18
C GLU A 333 19.14 -8.27 15.75
N PRO A 334 19.82 -8.79 14.71
CA PRO A 334 19.60 -10.15 14.15
C PRO A 334 19.87 -11.36 15.07
N ARG A 335 20.05 -11.13 16.37
CA ARG A 335 20.26 -12.15 17.42
C ARG A 335 19.15 -12.16 18.47
N LEU A 336 18.42 -11.06 18.63
CA LEU A 336 17.36 -10.92 19.62
C LEU A 336 16.07 -11.52 19.07
N ARG A 337 15.31 -12.21 19.92
CA ARG A 337 14.03 -12.81 19.54
C ARG A 337 12.87 -11.88 19.83
N HIS A 338 11.92 -11.88 18.91
CA HIS A 338 10.66 -11.16 19.03
C HIS A 338 9.50 -12.16 18.93
N ARG A 339 8.51 -12.01 19.81
CA ARG A 339 7.32 -12.84 19.89
C ARG A 339 6.10 -11.96 20.11
N ILE A 340 5.20 -11.95 19.16
CA ILE A 340 3.92 -11.27 19.27
C ILE A 340 2.84 -12.34 19.48
N TRP A 341 1.98 -12.11 20.46
CA TRP A 341 0.75 -12.86 20.65
C TRP A 341 -0.41 -11.90 20.45
N ASN A 342 -1.47 -12.39 19.84
CA ASN A 342 -2.67 -11.63 19.56
C ASN A 342 -3.90 -12.51 19.85
N ALA A 343 -4.96 -11.90 20.37
CA ALA A 343 -6.27 -12.50 20.47
C ALA A 343 -7.32 -11.48 20.02
N PHE A 344 -8.29 -11.93 19.23
CA PHE A 344 -9.32 -11.08 18.63
C PHE A 344 -10.72 -11.67 18.78
N ALA A 345 -11.72 -10.80 18.78
CA ALA A 345 -13.13 -11.14 18.68
C ALA A 345 -13.87 -10.07 17.87
N ARG A 346 -14.72 -10.52 16.94
CA ARG A 346 -15.61 -9.69 16.13
C ARG A 346 -17.05 -10.20 16.28
N PHE A 347 -17.93 -9.34 16.75
CA PHE A 347 -19.37 -9.57 16.75
C PHE A 347 -20.00 -8.69 15.67
N ASN A 348 -20.81 -9.29 14.80
CA ASN A 348 -21.55 -8.58 13.77
C ASN A 348 -23.05 -8.83 13.92
N TRP A 349 -23.84 -7.76 13.76
CA TRP A 349 -25.28 -7.82 13.59
C TRP A 349 -25.67 -7.09 12.31
N THR A 350 -26.17 -7.84 11.33
CA THR A 350 -26.62 -7.32 10.03
C THR A 350 -27.96 -7.98 9.68
N PRO A 351 -29.12 -7.36 10.03
CA PRO A 351 -30.44 -7.95 9.76
C PRO A 351 -30.73 -8.05 8.26
N PRO A 352 -31.01 -9.24 7.67
CA PRO A 352 -31.06 -9.43 6.22
C PRO A 352 -31.97 -8.45 5.46
N GLU A 353 -33.19 -8.22 5.94
CA GLU A 353 -34.16 -7.30 5.33
C GLU A 353 -33.72 -5.82 5.37
N ARG A 354 -32.81 -5.46 6.30
CA ARG A 354 -32.39 -4.08 6.56
C ARG A 354 -30.88 -3.90 6.51
N ALA A 355 -30.12 -4.85 5.95
CA ALA A 355 -28.65 -4.84 5.90
C ALA A 355 -28.07 -3.57 5.28
N LYS A 356 -28.77 -2.98 4.30
CA LYS A 356 -28.40 -1.71 3.67
C LYS A 356 -28.59 -0.49 4.59
N TYR A 357 -29.43 -0.57 5.61
CA TYR A 357 -29.85 0.57 6.43
C TYR A 357 -29.41 0.47 7.89
N ARG A 358 -29.16 -0.74 8.39
CA ARG A 358 -28.88 -1.03 9.79
C ARG A 358 -27.86 -2.16 9.87
N GLY A 359 -26.88 -1.97 10.73
CA GLY A 359 -25.90 -2.97 11.09
C GLY A 359 -25.02 -2.45 12.22
N LEU A 360 -24.45 -3.36 13.00
CA LEU A 360 -23.52 -3.09 14.08
C LEU A 360 -22.34 -4.06 13.94
N ASP A 361 -21.12 -3.55 13.99
CA ASP A 361 -19.90 -4.33 13.92
C ASP A 361 -19.02 -3.94 15.11
N VAL A 362 -18.66 -4.91 15.96
CA VAL A 362 -17.94 -4.69 17.24
C VAL A 362 -16.70 -5.57 17.26
N TRP A 363 -15.52 -4.95 17.20
CA TRP A 363 -14.23 -5.64 17.12
C TRP A 363 -13.43 -5.33 18.37
N LEU A 364 -12.75 -6.34 18.89
CA LEU A 364 -11.87 -6.26 20.06
C LEU A 364 -10.61 -7.05 19.74
N GLU A 365 -9.44 -6.43 19.94
CA GLU A 365 -8.17 -7.06 19.61
C GLU A 365 -7.09 -6.66 20.62
N VAL A 366 -6.37 -7.65 21.14
CA VAL A 366 -5.39 -7.49 22.22
C VAL A 366 -4.09 -8.17 21.85
N PHE A 367 -2.99 -7.44 22.01
CA PHE A 367 -1.63 -7.84 21.73
C PHE A 367 -0.81 -7.98 23.02
N LEU A 368 0.03 -9.01 23.07
CA LEU A 368 1.11 -9.16 24.03
C LEU A 368 2.43 -9.32 23.26
N ASN A 369 3.21 -8.25 23.25
CA ASN A 369 4.54 -8.20 22.63
C ASN A 369 5.59 -8.63 23.66
N ARG A 370 6.45 -9.58 23.29
CA ARG A 370 7.64 -9.97 24.05
C ARG A 370 8.88 -9.86 23.19
N LEU A 371 9.84 -9.05 23.63
CA LEU A 371 11.09 -8.77 22.93
C LEU A 371 12.28 -9.06 23.85
N GLU A 372 13.26 -9.81 23.37
CA GLU A 372 14.59 -9.87 23.99
C GLU A 372 15.31 -8.53 23.76
N VAL A 373 15.85 -7.92 24.81
CA VAL A 373 16.70 -6.71 24.71
C VAL A 373 18.02 -6.93 25.44
N LEU A 374 19.08 -6.28 24.97
CA LEU A 374 20.36 -6.26 25.69
C LEU A 374 20.23 -5.33 26.92
N PRO A 375 20.74 -5.73 28.10
CA PRO A 375 20.72 -4.86 29.29
C PRO A 375 21.56 -3.60 29.08
N THR A 376 20.95 -2.43 29.25
CA THR A 376 21.62 -1.12 29.14
C THR A 376 22.45 -0.78 30.40
N THR A 377 23.38 -1.65 30.79
CA THR A 377 24.24 -1.43 31.96
C THR A 377 25.35 -0.42 31.67
N LEU A 378 25.05 0.87 31.81
CA LEU A 378 26.06 1.94 31.80
C LEU A 378 26.79 2.12 33.15
N GLU A 379 26.37 1.41 34.21
CA GLU A 379 26.85 1.63 35.58
C GLU A 379 27.97 0.68 36.05
N THR A 380 28.46 -0.24 35.19
CA THR A 380 29.52 -1.20 35.58
C THR A 380 30.69 -1.20 34.60
N PRO A 381 31.77 -0.44 34.85
CA PRO A 381 32.98 -0.40 34.00
C PRO A 381 33.80 -1.70 33.93
N ALA A 382 33.27 -2.82 34.43
CA ALA A 382 33.99 -4.07 34.68
C ALA A 382 33.33 -5.33 34.06
N ALA A 383 32.29 -5.17 33.23
CA ALA A 383 31.68 -6.30 32.52
C ALA A 383 32.58 -6.76 31.35
N ILE A 384 33.40 -7.79 31.60
CA ILE A 384 34.31 -8.39 30.59
C ILE A 384 33.55 -9.07 29.44
N LEU A 385 32.28 -9.44 29.66
CA LEU A 385 31.38 -10.04 28.68
C LEU A 385 30.07 -9.24 28.61
N PRO A 386 29.44 -9.12 27.42
CA PRO A 386 28.13 -8.50 27.31
C PRO A 386 27.09 -9.29 28.13
N ALA A 387 26.23 -8.57 28.85
CA ALA A 387 25.18 -9.19 29.65
C ALA A 387 24.20 -9.96 28.75
N PRO A 388 23.67 -11.13 29.20
CA PRO A 388 22.72 -11.90 28.40
C PRO A 388 21.43 -11.11 28.15
N PRO A 389 20.78 -11.29 26.99
CA PRO A 389 19.53 -10.60 26.69
C PRO A 389 18.42 -10.98 27.67
N VAL A 390 17.58 -9.99 28.01
CA VAL A 390 16.46 -10.13 28.95
C VAL A 390 15.15 -9.88 28.21
N TRP A 391 14.13 -10.67 28.53
CA TRP A 391 12.80 -10.50 27.96
C TRP A 391 12.07 -9.31 28.59
N GLN A 392 11.70 -8.34 27.77
CA GLN A 392 10.68 -7.34 28.11
C GLN A 392 9.33 -7.77 27.54
N SER A 393 8.26 -7.49 28.28
CA SER A 393 6.88 -7.67 27.83
C SER A 393 6.14 -6.34 27.86
N ARG A 394 5.27 -6.10 26.86
CA ARG A 394 4.32 -4.99 26.79
C ARG A 394 3.00 -5.53 26.25
N TRP A 395 1.90 -4.91 26.65
CA TRP A 395 0.58 -5.23 26.11
C TRP A 395 -0.18 -3.98 25.71
N GLY A 396 -1.07 -4.18 24.76
CA GLY A 396 -1.93 -3.14 24.21
C GLY A 396 -3.09 -3.78 23.46
N GLY A 397 -4.02 -2.97 23.01
CA GLY A 397 -5.16 -3.43 22.25
C GLY A 397 -6.04 -2.27 21.83
N PHE A 398 -7.05 -2.59 21.05
CA PHE A 398 -8.08 -1.65 20.67
C PHE A 398 -9.44 -2.31 20.70
N GLY A 399 -10.46 -1.48 20.88
CA GLY A 399 -11.85 -1.83 20.63
C GLY A 399 -12.42 -0.87 19.60
N PHE A 400 -13.19 -1.39 18.66
CA PHE A 400 -13.87 -0.60 17.64
C PHE A 400 -15.35 -1.00 17.59
N VAL A 401 -16.22 0.00 17.50
CA VAL A 401 -17.65 -0.21 17.25
C VAL A 401 -18.03 0.65 16.07
N GLU A 402 -18.64 0.06 15.04
CA GLU A 402 -19.24 0.78 13.91
C GLU A 402 -20.74 0.49 13.80
N TYR A 403 -21.52 1.53 13.54
CA TYR A 403 -22.96 1.45 13.35
C TYR A 403 -23.38 2.08 12.02
N ARG A 404 -24.11 1.31 11.20
CA ARG A 404 -24.71 1.79 9.95
C ARG A 404 -26.02 2.52 10.25
N LEU A 405 -26.05 3.82 9.94
CA LEU A 405 -27.22 4.69 10.12
C LEU A 405 -28.20 4.60 8.94
N ASP A 406 -27.67 4.48 7.73
CA ASP A 406 -28.37 4.45 6.45
C ASP A 406 -27.46 3.81 5.36
N GLN A 407 -27.92 3.77 4.10
CA GLN A 407 -27.17 3.22 2.96
C GLN A 407 -25.76 3.80 2.78
N ARG A 408 -25.55 5.06 3.15
CA ARG A 408 -24.31 5.81 2.91
C ARG A 408 -23.53 6.20 4.16
N TRP A 409 -24.17 6.24 5.33
CA TRP A 409 -23.58 6.81 6.54
C TRP A 409 -23.32 5.72 7.59
N LEU A 410 -22.08 5.68 8.08
CA LEU A 410 -21.69 4.88 9.23
C LEU A 410 -21.01 5.79 10.25
N VAL A 411 -21.25 5.53 11.54
CA VAL A 411 -20.59 6.19 12.66
C VAL A 411 -19.89 5.12 13.47
N GLY A 412 -18.62 5.33 13.78
CA GLY A 412 -17.85 4.45 14.63
C GLY A 412 -17.12 5.17 15.76
N LEU A 413 -16.62 4.39 16.70
CA LEU A 413 -15.78 4.82 17.80
C LEU A 413 -14.70 3.76 18.02
N ARG A 414 -13.43 4.15 17.88
CA ARG A 414 -12.28 3.35 18.33
C ARG A 414 -11.84 3.82 19.71
N ALA A 415 -11.47 2.88 20.56
CA ALA A 415 -10.76 3.10 21.81
C ALA A 415 -9.44 2.33 21.76
N ASP A 416 -8.33 3.02 22.04
CA ASP A 416 -6.98 2.47 21.96
C ASP A 416 -6.32 2.49 23.34
N TYR A 417 -5.52 1.47 23.64
CA TYR A 417 -4.61 1.44 24.79
C TYR A 417 -3.34 0.71 24.41
N VAL A 418 -2.17 1.29 24.69
CA VAL A 418 -0.89 0.65 24.40
C VAL A 418 0.17 1.00 25.45
N GLN A 419 1.01 0.02 25.79
CA GLN A 419 2.26 0.26 26.54
C GLN A 419 3.43 0.35 25.56
N ARG A 420 4.19 1.44 25.63
CA ARG A 420 5.28 1.70 24.67
C ARG A 420 6.48 0.76 24.87
N MET A 421 7.13 0.41 23.77
CA MET A 421 8.31 -0.45 23.71
C MET A 421 9.60 0.33 23.95
N ASP A 422 9.69 1.57 23.48
CA ASP A 422 10.87 2.44 23.60
C ASP A 422 11.07 2.98 25.03
N GLU A 423 9.99 3.34 25.71
CA GLU A 423 9.99 3.99 27.01
C GLU A 423 9.30 3.13 28.07
N ALA A 424 10.09 2.54 28.97
CA ALA A 424 9.58 1.74 30.07
C ALA A 424 8.62 2.54 30.98
N GLY A 425 7.44 1.97 31.25
CA GLY A 425 6.40 2.59 32.09
C GLY A 425 5.52 3.62 31.38
N THR A 426 5.83 4.02 30.14
CA THR A 426 4.98 4.94 29.37
C THR A 426 3.81 4.19 28.75
N THR A 427 2.59 4.65 29.03
CA THR A 427 1.34 4.17 28.40
C THR A 427 0.72 5.28 27.57
N VAL A 428 -0.03 4.91 26.53
CA VAL A 428 -0.84 5.83 25.73
C VAL A 428 -2.23 5.24 25.62
N TRP A 429 -3.26 6.07 25.78
CA TRP A 429 -4.64 5.68 25.51
C TRP A 429 -5.32 6.75 24.66
N GLY A 430 -6.36 6.34 23.92
CA GLY A 430 -7.05 7.24 23.02
C GLY A 430 -8.50 6.88 22.76
N LEU A 431 -9.24 7.86 22.26
CA LEU A 431 -10.61 7.72 21.76
C LEU A 431 -10.71 8.42 20.41
N SER A 432 -11.16 7.67 19.40
CA SER A 432 -11.25 8.14 18.02
C SER A 432 -12.65 7.89 17.43
N PRO A 433 -13.61 8.83 17.58
CA PRO A 433 -14.82 8.82 16.77
C PRO A 433 -14.52 8.97 15.28
N VAL A 434 -15.23 8.19 14.46
CA VAL A 434 -15.12 8.14 13.00
C VAL A 434 -16.51 8.33 12.38
N LEU A 435 -16.59 9.13 11.32
CA LEU A 435 -17.76 9.29 10.47
C LEU A 435 -17.38 8.88 9.04
N THR A 436 -18.00 7.82 8.53
CA THR A 436 -17.77 7.31 7.17
C THR A 436 -18.97 7.65 6.27
N PHE A 437 -18.70 8.26 5.12
CA PHE A 437 -19.66 8.51 4.05
C PHE A 437 -19.26 7.77 2.77
N TRP A 438 -20.12 6.86 2.32
CA TRP A 438 -20.01 6.21 1.02
C TRP A 438 -20.77 7.01 -0.03
N GLN A 439 -20.06 7.69 -0.93
CA GLN A 439 -20.66 8.34 -2.08
C GLN A 439 -21.14 7.28 -3.10
N SER A 440 -20.31 6.26 -3.30
CA SER A 440 -20.56 5.08 -4.14
C SER A 440 -19.76 3.90 -3.59
N GLU A 441 -19.82 2.74 -4.23
CA GLU A 441 -18.94 1.59 -3.91
C GLU A 441 -17.45 1.84 -4.24
N TRP A 442 -17.18 2.91 -5.00
CA TRP A 442 -15.87 3.26 -5.56
C TRP A 442 -15.25 4.49 -4.90
N VAL A 443 -16.02 5.27 -4.13
CA VAL A 443 -15.57 6.52 -3.50
C VAL A 443 -16.11 6.60 -2.08
N ARG A 444 -15.20 6.63 -1.12
CA ARG A 444 -15.47 6.68 0.32
C ARG A 444 -14.74 7.86 0.94
N LEU A 445 -15.46 8.63 1.74
CA LEU A 445 -14.92 9.74 2.50
C LEU A 445 -15.03 9.43 4.00
N ARG A 446 -14.00 9.73 4.78
CA ARG A 446 -14.03 9.63 6.24
C ARG A 446 -13.61 10.93 6.90
N LEU A 447 -14.20 11.20 8.05
CA LEU A 447 -13.74 12.20 9.01
C LEU A 447 -13.50 11.49 10.34
N GLN A 448 -12.30 11.60 10.88
CA GLN A 448 -11.92 11.06 12.18
C GLN A 448 -11.36 12.18 13.05
N TYR A 449 -11.72 12.16 14.32
CA TYR A 449 -11.06 12.96 15.35
C TYR A 449 -10.46 11.99 16.35
N SER A 450 -9.16 12.10 16.62
CA SER A 450 -8.45 11.27 17.59
C SER A 450 -7.96 12.10 18.75
N TYR A 451 -8.45 11.78 19.95
CA TYR A 451 -7.93 12.26 21.21
C TYR A 451 -6.92 11.22 21.73
N LEU A 452 -5.69 11.63 21.96
CA LEU A 452 -4.60 10.77 22.44
C LEU A 452 -3.98 11.35 23.71
N ARG A 453 -3.80 10.51 24.74
CA ARG A 453 -3.19 10.92 26.00
C ARG A 453 -2.16 9.91 26.47
N THR A 454 -0.92 10.39 26.57
CA THR A 454 0.18 9.69 27.24
C THR A 454 -0.01 9.73 28.75
N GLY A 455 0.34 8.66 29.46
CA GLY A 455 0.31 8.55 30.92
C GLY A 455 1.36 9.38 31.68
N ARG A 456 2.04 10.30 30.98
CA ARG A 456 3.04 11.22 31.52
C ARG A 456 2.43 12.61 31.66
N MET A 457 2.76 13.33 32.74
CA MET A 457 2.21 14.69 33.00
C MET A 457 2.95 15.79 32.22
N ASP A 458 4.16 15.51 31.77
CA ASP A 458 5.04 16.38 30.99
C ASP A 458 4.71 16.43 29.50
N ARG A 459 4.04 15.40 28.95
CA ARG A 459 3.57 15.41 27.56
C ARG A 459 2.14 15.97 27.46
N PRO A 460 1.88 16.96 26.59
CA PRO A 460 0.54 17.49 26.38
C PRO A 460 -0.38 16.43 25.77
N THR A 461 -1.69 16.63 25.92
CA THR A 461 -2.69 15.81 25.22
C THR A 461 -2.68 16.18 23.74
N GLU A 462 -2.72 15.17 22.88
CA GLU A 462 -2.66 15.34 21.43
C GLU A 462 -4.06 15.17 20.83
N HIS A 463 -4.41 16.08 19.92
CA HIS A 463 -5.68 16.08 19.20
C HIS A 463 -5.38 16.09 17.71
N ARG A 464 -5.84 15.05 16.99
CA ARG A 464 -5.74 14.95 15.53
C ARG A 464 -7.13 15.08 14.92
N VAL A 465 -7.28 15.90 13.89
CA VAL A 465 -8.41 15.87 12.96
C VAL A 465 -7.89 15.33 11.64
N MET A 466 -8.49 14.26 11.16
CA MET A 466 -8.07 13.57 9.93
C MET A 466 -9.25 13.39 9.00
N PHE A 467 -9.02 13.66 7.72
CA PHE A 467 -9.97 13.45 6.64
C PHE A 467 -9.34 12.47 5.65
N LEU A 468 -10.09 11.47 5.18
CA LEU A 468 -9.59 10.49 4.23
C LEU A 468 -10.52 10.41 3.02
N LEU A 469 -9.97 10.53 1.82
CA LEU A 469 -10.65 10.25 0.56
C LEU A 469 -10.00 9.02 -0.07
N THR A 470 -10.69 7.88 0.00
CA THR A 470 -10.30 6.65 -0.67
C THR A 470 -11.13 6.47 -1.94
N TRP A 471 -10.47 6.16 -3.05
CA TRP A 471 -11.12 5.84 -4.32
C TRP A 471 -10.52 4.59 -4.96
N ALA A 472 -11.32 3.87 -5.74
CA ALA A 472 -10.89 2.69 -6.48
C ALA A 472 -11.49 2.64 -7.89
N ALA A 473 -10.74 2.09 -8.84
CA ALA A 473 -11.16 1.80 -10.20
C ALA A 473 -10.62 0.43 -10.65
N GLY A 474 -11.52 -0.52 -10.89
CA GLY A 474 -11.16 -1.91 -11.24
C GLY A 474 -12.32 -2.85 -10.95
N PRO A 475 -12.21 -4.15 -11.28
CA PRO A 475 -13.19 -5.16 -10.89
C PRO A 475 -13.04 -5.58 -9.42
N HIS A 476 -11.82 -5.58 -8.88
CA HIS A 476 -11.60 -5.66 -7.44
C HIS A 476 -11.89 -4.28 -6.82
N LYS A 477 -12.67 -4.28 -5.74
CA LYS A 477 -12.94 -3.09 -4.92
C LYS A 477 -11.89 -3.03 -3.82
N HIS A 478 -11.97 -2.00 -2.97
CA HIS A 478 -11.26 -1.92 -1.68
C HIS A 478 -11.42 -3.25 -0.90
N GLU A 479 -10.45 -4.18 -1.02
CA GLU A 479 -10.65 -5.58 -0.59
C GLU A 479 -10.41 -5.73 0.91
N ASN A 480 -11.51 -5.77 1.66
CA ASN A 480 -11.53 -6.44 2.96
C ASN A 480 -11.45 -7.95 2.70
N TYR A 481 -10.26 -8.54 2.87
CA TYR A 481 -9.99 -9.99 2.73
C TYR A 481 -10.78 -10.86 3.70
#